data_AF-A0A0B1S3R7-F1
#
_entry.id   AF-A0A0B1S3R7-F1
#
_cell.length_a   1.000
_cell.length_b   1.000
_cell.length_c   1.000
_cell.angle_alpha   90.00
_cell.angle_beta   90.00
_cell.angle_gamma   90.00
#
_symmetry.space_group_name_H-M   'P 1'
#
loop_
_entity.id
_entity.type
_entity.pdbx_description
1 polymer ?
#
loop_
_entity_poly.entity_id
_entity_poly.type
_entity_poly.pdbx_seq_one_letter_code
_entity_poly.pdbx_strand_id
1 'polypeptide(L)'
;MGYLTRKPAACLVVSGPGLLHAVGGLANAIVNCWPVICIGGSSDVDQENRGAFQEWPQVDSARLYCKHVSRPTTLQAIPLHVEKAVRECMYGRPGAVYIDMPGNLVLSTIEEDEIPLVFEKVSKVPLPPPVFLPPVEVVRRAIETIKQAKRPLVIVGKVLSASFNSNLLEKLNLLDILLDPRVSTNS
;
A
#
# COMPACT_ATOMS: atom_id res chain seq x y z
N MET A 1 -5.54 -5.78 11.46
CA MET A 1 -4.11 -5.88 11.86
C MET A 1 -3.23 -4.82 11.22
N GLY A 2 -3.20 -4.67 9.88
CA GLY A 2 -2.19 -3.80 9.23
C GLY A 2 -2.18 -2.32 9.63
N TYR A 3 -3.37 -1.71 9.83
CA TYR A 3 -3.48 -0.33 10.33
C TYR A 3 -2.87 -0.16 11.72
N LEU A 4 -3.13 -1.09 12.64
CA LEU A 4 -2.66 -1.02 14.03
C LEU A 4 -1.16 -1.30 14.13
N THR A 5 -0.66 -2.27 13.35
CA THR A 5 0.75 -2.69 13.40
C THR A 5 1.67 -1.83 12.52
N ARG A 6 1.11 -0.94 11.70
CA ARG A 6 1.83 -0.15 10.69
C ARG A 6 2.69 -1.02 9.75
N LYS A 7 2.22 -2.24 9.50
CA LYS A 7 2.85 -3.22 8.61
C LYS A 7 1.79 -3.76 7.64
N PRO A 8 2.18 -4.21 6.44
CA PRO A 8 1.22 -4.84 5.54
C PRO A 8 0.51 -6.02 6.20
N ALA A 9 -0.82 -6.06 6.13
CA ALA A 9 -1.56 -7.28 6.39
C ALA A 9 -1.61 -8.13 5.13
N ALA A 10 -1.41 -9.44 5.23
CA ALA A 10 -1.56 -10.36 4.11
C ALA A 10 -2.92 -11.07 4.16
N CYS A 11 -3.52 -11.29 3.00
CA CYS A 11 -4.73 -12.10 2.81
C CYS A 11 -4.49 -13.04 1.62
N LEU A 12 -4.76 -14.34 1.81
CA LEU A 12 -4.64 -15.34 0.76
C LEU A 12 -6.04 -15.77 0.31
N VAL A 13 -6.26 -15.79 -1.00
CA VAL A 13 -7.54 -16.17 -1.61
C VAL A 13 -7.34 -17.16 -2.77
N VAL A 14 -8.38 -17.90 -3.10
CA VAL A 14 -8.42 -18.74 -4.30
C VAL A 14 -8.73 -17.91 -5.55
N SER A 15 -8.59 -18.52 -6.73
CA SER A 15 -8.90 -17.89 -8.01
C SER A 15 -10.39 -17.53 -8.14
N GLY A 16 -10.69 -16.68 -9.11
CA GLY A 16 -12.04 -16.32 -9.55
C GLY A 16 -12.95 -15.86 -8.39
N PRO A 17 -13.85 -16.73 -7.89
CA PRO A 17 -14.72 -16.40 -6.77
C PRO A 17 -13.99 -15.95 -5.50
N GLY A 18 -12.77 -16.43 -5.24
CA GLY A 18 -12.00 -16.04 -4.06
C GLY A 18 -11.63 -14.56 -4.07
N LEU A 19 -11.05 -14.08 -5.18
CA LEU A 19 -10.81 -12.65 -5.38
C LEU A 19 -12.11 -11.85 -5.37
N LEU A 20 -13.14 -12.32 -6.07
CA LEU A 20 -14.42 -11.62 -6.17
C LEU A 20 -15.02 -11.30 -4.80
N HIS A 21 -14.99 -12.26 -3.87
CA HIS A 21 -15.44 -12.04 -2.48
C HIS A 21 -14.54 -11.09 -1.69
N ALA A 22 -13.24 -11.01 -2.02
CA ALA A 22 -12.30 -10.12 -1.37
C ALA A 22 -12.37 -8.67 -1.87
N VAL A 23 -12.93 -8.40 -3.05
CA VAL A 23 -13.00 -7.06 -3.67
C VAL A 23 -13.59 -6.01 -2.72
N GLY A 24 -14.68 -6.32 -2.01
CA GLY A 24 -15.28 -5.39 -1.05
C GLY A 24 -14.31 -5.00 0.09
N GLY A 25 -13.51 -5.95 0.55
CA GLY A 25 -12.46 -5.72 1.54
C GLY A 25 -11.31 -4.86 1.01
N LEU A 26 -10.89 -5.11 -0.23
CA LEU A 26 -9.83 -4.32 -0.91
C LEU A 26 -10.28 -2.87 -1.11
N ALA A 27 -11.51 -2.67 -1.60
CA ALA A 27 -12.10 -1.35 -1.76
C ALA A 27 -12.17 -0.59 -0.41
N ASN A 28 -12.61 -1.26 0.65
CA ASN A 28 -12.66 -0.69 1.99
C ASN A 28 -11.26 -0.30 2.51
N ALA A 29 -10.25 -1.13 2.25
CA ALA A 29 -8.87 -0.86 2.63
C ALA A 29 -8.29 0.37 1.89
N ILE A 30 -8.60 0.56 0.60
CA ILE A 30 -8.21 1.77 -0.15
C ILE A 30 -8.82 3.03 0.47
N VAL A 31 -10.13 3.02 0.71
CA VAL A 31 -10.86 4.17 1.26
C VAL A 31 -10.28 4.57 2.63
N ASN A 32 -10.00 3.59 3.48
CA ASN A 32 -9.50 3.81 4.84
C ASN A 32 -7.97 3.89 4.97
N CYS A 33 -7.24 3.82 3.86
CA CYS A 33 -5.77 3.84 3.83
C CYS A 33 -5.15 2.70 4.65
N TRP A 34 -5.71 1.50 4.57
CA TRP A 34 -5.21 0.34 5.30
C TRP A 34 -4.26 -0.47 4.43
N PRO A 35 -3.05 -0.77 4.92
CA PRO A 35 -2.07 -1.54 4.16
C PRO A 35 -2.47 -3.02 4.13
N VAL A 36 -2.93 -3.49 2.97
CA VAL A 36 -3.35 -4.87 2.74
C VAL A 36 -2.73 -5.39 1.44
N ILE A 37 -2.10 -6.56 1.50
CA ILE A 37 -1.63 -7.31 0.34
C ILE A 37 -2.54 -8.53 0.21
N CYS A 38 -3.30 -8.60 -0.88
CA CYS A 38 -4.06 -9.79 -1.22
C CYS A 38 -3.30 -10.60 -2.27
N ILE A 39 -3.12 -11.88 -1.99
CA ILE A 39 -2.47 -12.84 -2.88
C ILE A 39 -3.55 -13.82 -3.31
N GLY A 40 -3.81 -13.92 -4.61
CA GLY A 40 -4.79 -14.84 -5.16
C GLY A 40 -4.13 -15.88 -6.03
N GLY A 41 -4.54 -17.13 -5.90
CA GLY A 41 -4.25 -18.13 -6.94
C GLY A 41 -4.94 -17.74 -8.25
N SER A 42 -4.39 -18.16 -9.38
CA SER A 42 -4.98 -17.99 -10.71
C SER A 42 -4.74 -19.21 -11.59
N SER A 43 -5.47 -19.29 -12.70
CA SER A 43 -5.28 -20.35 -13.68
C SER A 43 -3.84 -20.36 -14.22
N ASP A 44 -3.38 -21.55 -14.60
CA ASP A 44 -2.05 -21.73 -15.16
C ASP A 44 -1.86 -20.86 -16.41
N VAL A 45 -0.62 -20.41 -16.62
CA VAL A 45 -0.29 -19.48 -17.71
C VAL A 45 -0.66 -20.05 -19.09
N ASP A 46 -0.56 -21.37 -19.29
CA ASP A 46 -0.87 -22.06 -20.55
C ASP A 46 -2.38 -22.32 -20.77
N GLN A 47 -3.18 -22.20 -19.71
CA GLN A 47 -4.63 -22.40 -19.72
C GLN A 47 -5.42 -21.09 -19.79
N GLU A 48 -4.72 -19.95 -19.77
CA GLU A 48 -5.35 -18.64 -19.85
C GLU A 48 -6.04 -18.42 -21.21
N ASN A 49 -7.22 -17.79 -21.17
CA ASN A 49 -8.17 -17.58 -22.26
C ASN A 49 -8.72 -18.86 -22.89
N ARG A 50 -8.75 -19.98 -22.16
CA ARG A 50 -9.25 -21.27 -22.65
C ARG A 50 -10.51 -21.76 -21.94
N GLY A 51 -11.08 -20.97 -21.04
CA GLY A 51 -12.21 -21.39 -20.20
C GLY A 51 -11.76 -22.33 -19.08
N ALA A 52 -10.59 -22.09 -18.51
CA ALA A 52 -10.05 -22.89 -17.42
C ALA A 52 -10.96 -22.83 -16.18
N PHE A 53 -10.83 -23.82 -15.30
CA PHE A 53 -11.60 -23.84 -14.06
C PHE A 53 -11.33 -22.58 -13.23
N GLN A 54 -12.41 -21.87 -12.87
CA GLN A 54 -12.36 -20.60 -12.13
C GLN A 54 -11.54 -19.49 -12.83
N GLU A 55 -11.41 -19.57 -14.16
CA GLU A 55 -10.82 -18.51 -14.95
C GLU A 55 -11.64 -17.23 -14.85
N TRP A 56 -10.96 -16.13 -14.55
CA TRP A 56 -11.55 -14.81 -14.41
C TRP A 56 -10.50 -13.74 -14.71
N PRO A 57 -10.85 -12.58 -15.29
CA PRO A 57 -9.92 -11.46 -15.49
C PRO A 57 -9.57 -10.79 -14.15
N GLN A 58 -8.82 -11.50 -13.30
CA GLN A 58 -8.50 -11.10 -11.92
C GLN A 58 -7.69 -9.81 -11.87
N VAL A 59 -6.68 -9.70 -12.73
CA VAL A 59 -5.81 -8.51 -12.82
C VAL A 59 -6.63 -7.25 -13.14
N ASP A 60 -7.50 -7.32 -14.13
CA ASP A 60 -8.32 -6.18 -14.55
C ASP A 60 -9.41 -5.86 -13.51
N SER A 61 -10.01 -6.89 -12.93
CA SER A 61 -11.04 -6.73 -11.89
C SER A 61 -10.49 -6.08 -10.62
N ALA A 62 -9.29 -6.44 -10.20
CA ALA A 62 -8.66 -5.88 -9.00
C ALA A 62 -8.12 -4.45 -9.23
N ARG A 63 -7.84 -4.06 -10.48
CA ARG A 63 -7.16 -2.80 -10.83
C ARG A 63 -7.90 -1.57 -10.32
N LEU A 64 -9.23 -1.62 -10.24
CA LEU A 64 -10.05 -0.51 -9.73
C LEU A 64 -10.03 -0.38 -8.20
N TYR A 65 -9.65 -1.43 -7.49
CA TYR A 65 -9.77 -1.53 -6.02
C TYR A 65 -8.42 -1.69 -5.32
N CYS A 66 -7.32 -1.50 -6.04
CA CYS A 66 -5.96 -1.68 -5.56
C CYS A 66 -5.05 -0.57 -6.11
N LYS A 67 -4.06 -0.14 -5.32
CA LYS A 67 -3.02 0.80 -5.78
C LYS A 67 -2.12 0.16 -6.83
N HIS A 68 -1.88 -1.13 -6.66
CA HIS A 68 -1.03 -1.91 -7.53
C HIS A 68 -1.60 -3.31 -7.68
N VAL A 69 -1.56 -3.80 -8.92
CA VAL A 69 -1.90 -5.17 -9.26
C VAL A 69 -0.76 -5.73 -10.09
N SER A 70 -0.36 -6.95 -9.80
CA SER A 70 0.75 -7.59 -10.48
C SER A 70 0.53 -9.08 -10.65
N ARG A 71 1.08 -9.65 -11.72
CA ARG A 71 1.08 -11.08 -12.01
C ARG A 71 2.49 -11.50 -12.44
N PRO A 72 3.23 -12.28 -11.64
CA PRO A 72 4.52 -12.82 -12.06
C PRO A 72 4.35 -13.78 -13.24
N THR A 73 5.24 -13.70 -14.22
CA THR A 73 5.25 -14.61 -15.39
C THR A 73 6.24 -15.76 -15.25
N THR A 74 7.20 -15.65 -14.31
CA THR A 74 8.21 -16.66 -14.03
C THR A 74 8.46 -16.76 -12.51
N LEU A 75 9.00 -17.89 -12.05
CA LEU A 75 9.36 -18.08 -10.64
C LEU A 75 10.36 -17.02 -10.15
N GLN A 76 11.36 -16.72 -10.98
CA GLN A 76 12.42 -15.74 -10.70
C GLN A 76 11.86 -14.33 -10.48
N ALA A 77 10.71 -14.00 -11.05
CA ALA A 77 10.10 -12.69 -10.92
C ALA A 77 9.34 -12.50 -9.59
N ILE A 78 8.94 -13.58 -8.92
CA ILE A 78 8.11 -13.53 -7.70
C ILE A 78 8.69 -12.59 -6.63
N PRO A 79 10.00 -12.65 -6.27
CA PRO A 79 10.56 -11.76 -5.25
C PRO A 79 10.39 -10.26 -5.57
N LEU A 80 10.54 -9.87 -6.84
CA LEU A 80 10.37 -8.49 -7.29
C LEU A 80 8.91 -8.03 -7.17
N HIS A 81 7.98 -8.89 -7.56
CA HIS A 81 6.55 -8.61 -7.45
C HIS A 81 6.12 -8.45 -5.99
N VAL A 82 6.63 -9.30 -5.10
CA VAL A 82 6.36 -9.20 -3.65
C VAL A 82 6.96 -7.92 -3.06
N GLU A 83 8.21 -7.59 -3.38
CA GLU A 83 8.84 -6.34 -2.91
C GLU A 83 8.07 -5.12 -3.37
N LYS A 84 7.72 -5.06 -4.66
CA LYS A 84 6.95 -3.97 -5.23
C LYS A 84 5.57 -3.87 -4.59
N ALA A 85 4.90 -5.01 -4.35
CA ALA A 85 3.62 -5.03 -3.65
C ALA A 85 3.74 -4.47 -2.23
N VAL A 86 4.77 -4.85 -1.47
CA VAL A 86 5.02 -4.30 -0.12
C VAL A 86 5.27 -2.79 -0.18
N ARG A 87 6.11 -2.34 -1.12
CA ARG A 87 6.41 -0.92 -1.31
C ARG A 87 5.17 -0.13 -1.68
N GLU A 88 4.41 -0.56 -2.68
CA GLU A 88 3.18 0.09 -3.13
C GLU A 88 2.08 0.06 -2.06
N CYS A 89 1.98 -1.02 -1.27
CA CYS A 89 1.04 -1.12 -0.17
C CYS A 89 1.30 -0.06 0.91
N MET A 90 2.57 0.26 1.17
CA MET A 90 2.99 1.10 2.29
C MET A 90 3.31 2.55 1.92
N TYR A 91 3.90 2.82 0.76
CA TYR A 91 4.47 4.12 0.41
C TYR A 91 3.41 5.13 -0.01
N GLY A 92 3.63 6.41 0.31
CA GLY A 92 2.63 7.46 0.09
C GLY A 92 1.40 7.24 0.98
N ARG A 93 0.20 7.24 0.38
CA ARG A 93 -1.04 6.84 1.07
C ARG A 93 -1.11 5.31 1.12
N PRO A 94 -1.07 4.65 2.29
CA PRO A 94 -1.17 3.20 2.35
C PRO A 94 -2.49 2.69 1.76
N GLY A 95 -2.54 1.44 1.31
CA GLY A 95 -3.74 0.90 0.69
C GLY A 95 -3.63 -0.57 0.29
N ALA A 96 -4.67 -1.05 -0.39
CA ALA A 96 -4.71 -2.42 -0.90
C ALA A 96 -3.85 -2.59 -2.15
N VAL A 97 -3.21 -3.76 -2.27
CA VAL A 97 -2.54 -4.25 -3.48
C VAL A 97 -2.91 -5.72 -3.71
N TYR A 98 -2.82 -6.17 -4.96
CA TYR A 98 -3.13 -7.54 -5.34
C TYR A 98 -1.98 -8.19 -6.12
N ILE A 99 -1.64 -9.43 -5.77
CA ILE A 99 -0.72 -10.28 -6.51
C ILE A 99 -1.52 -11.48 -7.02
N ASP A 100 -1.65 -11.58 -8.34
CA ASP A 100 -2.21 -12.72 -9.04
C ASP A 100 -1.10 -13.77 -9.24
N MET A 101 -1.28 -14.97 -8.69
CA MET A 101 -0.26 -16.01 -8.67
C MET A 101 -0.73 -17.24 -9.49
N PRO A 102 -0.18 -17.47 -10.69
CA PRO A 102 -0.52 -18.61 -11.52
C PRO A 102 -0.26 -19.95 -10.83
N GLY A 103 -1.19 -20.90 -10.94
CA GLY A 103 -1.11 -22.22 -10.31
C GLY A 103 0.19 -22.97 -10.64
N ASN A 104 0.56 -23.00 -11.91
CA ASN A 104 1.80 -23.61 -12.38
C ASN A 104 3.05 -22.99 -11.72
N LEU A 105 3.06 -21.70 -11.41
CA LEU A 105 4.17 -21.08 -10.67
C LEU A 105 4.14 -21.44 -9.18
N VAL A 106 2.97 -21.58 -8.55
CA VAL A 106 2.87 -22.03 -7.15
C VAL A 106 3.39 -23.45 -6.97
N LEU A 107 3.15 -24.32 -7.97
CA LEU A 107 3.49 -25.73 -7.93
C LEU A 107 4.92 -26.04 -8.43
N SER A 108 5.58 -25.07 -9.07
CA SER A 108 6.92 -25.26 -9.60
C SER A 108 8.00 -24.97 -8.55
N THR A 109 9.16 -25.60 -8.72
CA THR A 109 10.35 -25.39 -7.89
C THR A 109 11.49 -24.85 -8.74
N ILE A 110 12.37 -24.08 -8.12
CA ILE A 110 13.61 -23.58 -8.71
C ILE A 110 14.69 -23.65 -7.65
N GLU A 111 15.92 -23.95 -8.06
CA GLU A 111 17.06 -23.87 -7.16
C GLU A 111 17.35 -22.41 -6.78
N GLU A 112 17.79 -22.17 -5.56
CA GLU A 112 17.95 -20.80 -5.03
C GLU A 112 19.02 -20.00 -5.78
N ASP A 113 20.06 -20.67 -6.30
CA ASP A 113 21.14 -20.09 -7.10
C ASP A 113 20.71 -19.69 -8.52
N GLU A 114 19.61 -20.24 -9.03
CA GLU A 114 19.01 -19.84 -10.30
C GLU A 114 18.12 -18.60 -10.16
N ILE A 115 17.82 -18.14 -8.94
CA ILE A 115 17.14 -16.86 -8.70
C ILE A 115 18.18 -15.76 -8.96
N PRO A 116 18.01 -14.91 -10.00
CA PRO A 116 19.04 -13.96 -10.39
C PRO A 116 19.53 -13.11 -9.21
N LEU A 117 20.84 -12.92 -9.07
CA LEU A 117 21.49 -12.17 -7.98
C LEU A 117 20.98 -10.72 -7.81
N VAL A 118 20.37 -10.15 -8.86
CA VAL A 118 19.66 -8.86 -8.77
C VAL A 118 18.51 -8.94 -7.75
N PHE A 119 17.94 -10.13 -7.56
CA PHE A 119 16.88 -10.43 -6.61
C PHE A 119 17.38 -10.85 -5.22
N GLU A 120 18.61 -11.36 -5.08
CA GLU A 120 19.26 -11.45 -3.75
C GLU A 120 19.42 -10.05 -3.12
N LYS A 121 19.58 -9.02 -3.98
CA LYS A 121 19.58 -7.61 -3.60
C LYS A 121 18.20 -6.95 -3.61
N VAL A 122 17.09 -7.71 -3.66
CA VAL A 122 15.76 -7.19 -3.35
C VAL A 122 15.82 -6.70 -1.90
N SER A 123 16.16 -5.43 -1.77
CA SER A 123 16.45 -4.81 -0.49
C SER A 123 15.14 -4.81 0.29
N LYS A 124 15.20 -5.22 1.57
CA LYS A 124 14.05 -5.12 2.47
C LYS A 124 13.44 -3.73 2.30
N VAL A 125 12.15 -3.67 1.97
CA VAL A 125 11.45 -2.39 1.84
C VAL A 125 11.60 -1.65 3.18
N PRO A 126 12.21 -0.46 3.20
CA PRO A 126 12.35 0.28 4.44
C PRO A 126 10.95 0.64 4.95
N LEU A 127 10.64 0.18 6.17
CA LEU A 127 9.42 0.47 6.90
C LEU A 127 9.79 1.10 8.26
N PRO A 128 9.19 2.24 8.63
CA PRO A 128 8.17 2.99 7.89
C PRO A 128 8.71 3.63 6.59
N PRO A 129 7.84 3.96 5.62
CA PRO A 129 8.24 4.63 4.39
C PRO A 129 8.99 5.94 4.66
N PRO A 130 9.96 6.31 3.81
CA PRO A 130 10.64 7.59 3.92
C PRO A 130 9.63 8.74 3.79
N VAL A 131 9.77 9.75 4.65
CA VAL A 131 8.91 10.93 4.64
C VAL A 131 9.54 12.00 3.76
N PHE A 132 8.81 12.47 2.75
CA PHE A 132 9.22 13.63 1.98
C PHE A 132 8.85 14.90 2.75
N LEU A 133 9.86 15.66 3.19
CA LEU A 133 9.65 16.92 3.88
C LEU A 133 9.57 18.07 2.86
N PRO A 134 8.56 18.94 2.94
CA PRO A 134 8.52 20.16 2.14
C PRO A 134 9.69 21.11 2.52
N PRO A 135 10.12 22.00 1.61
CA PRO A 135 11.14 23.01 1.91
C PRO A 135 10.76 23.87 3.13
N VAL A 136 11.76 24.22 3.95
CA VAL A 136 11.56 24.93 5.22
C VAL A 136 10.84 26.26 5.02
N GLU A 137 11.15 26.98 3.94
CA GLU A 137 10.55 28.26 3.59
C GLU A 137 9.04 28.16 3.35
N VAL A 138 8.60 27.06 2.72
CA VAL A 138 7.17 26.80 2.46
C VAL A 138 6.45 26.52 3.77
N VAL A 139 7.06 25.74 4.66
CA VAL A 139 6.49 25.46 5.98
C VAL A 139 6.42 26.74 6.81
N ARG A 140 7.49 27.54 6.85
CA ARG A 140 7.52 28.81 7.58
C ARG A 140 6.41 29.75 7.11
N ARG A 141 6.24 29.91 5.80
CA ARG A 141 5.17 30.74 5.21
C ARG A 141 3.78 30.25 5.58
N ALA A 142 3.56 28.92 5.56
CA ALA A 142 2.28 28.34 5.98
C ALA A 142 1.99 28.64 7.46
N ILE A 143 2.98 28.47 8.33
CA ILE A 143 2.87 28.77 9.76
C ILE A 143 2.55 30.25 10.00
N GLU A 144 3.26 31.17 9.35
CA GLU A 144 3.00 32.61 9.45
C GLU A 144 1.59 32.97 9.00
N THR A 145 1.13 32.39 7.89
CA THR A 145 -0.22 32.59 7.37
C THR A 145 -1.28 32.14 8.37
N ILE A 146 -1.09 30.98 9.02
CA ILE A 146 -2.00 30.46 10.04
C ILE A 146 -1.99 31.37 11.29
N LYS A 147 -0.82 31.83 11.73
CA LYS A 147 -0.68 32.72 12.92
C LYS A 147 -1.35 34.08 12.73
N GLN A 148 -1.35 34.61 11.50
CA GLN A 148 -1.98 35.90 11.17
C GLN A 148 -3.49 35.78 10.91
N ALA A 149 -4.01 34.56 10.70
CA ALA A 149 -5.43 34.35 10.47
C ALA A 149 -6.25 34.65 11.72
N LYS A 150 -7.38 35.36 11.55
CA LYS A 150 -8.28 35.70 12.67
C LYS A 150 -9.06 34.49 13.20
N ARG A 151 -9.39 33.52 12.33
CA ARG A 151 -10.18 32.31 12.63
C ARG A 151 -9.70 31.12 11.76
N PRO A 152 -8.50 30.57 11.99
CA PRO A 152 -7.99 29.46 11.20
C PRO A 152 -8.80 28.17 11.42
N LEU A 153 -9.06 27.44 10.34
CA LEU A 153 -9.61 26.08 10.36
C LEU A 153 -8.53 25.12 9.85
N VAL A 154 -8.21 24.09 10.64
CA VAL A 154 -7.25 23.07 10.24
C VAL A 154 -7.98 21.75 10.07
N ILE A 155 -8.02 21.24 8.84
CA ILE A 155 -8.64 19.96 8.51
C ILE A 155 -7.54 18.90 8.43
N VAL A 156 -7.60 17.91 9.30
CA VAL A 156 -6.60 16.84 9.40
C VAL A 156 -7.13 15.56 8.75
N GLY A 157 -6.51 15.15 7.65
CA GLY A 157 -6.89 13.91 6.96
C GLY A 157 -6.36 12.64 7.65
N LYS A 158 -7.02 11.50 7.41
CA LYS A 158 -6.66 10.17 7.97
C LYS A 158 -5.18 9.76 7.83
N VAL A 159 -4.51 10.20 6.76
CA VAL A 159 -3.10 9.88 6.50
C VAL A 159 -2.19 10.45 7.58
N LEU A 160 -2.50 11.64 8.12
CA LEU A 160 -1.78 12.21 9.26
C LEU A 160 -1.92 11.31 10.49
N SER A 161 -3.11 10.76 10.76
CA SER A 161 -3.36 9.83 11.89
C SER A 161 -2.48 8.59 11.88
N ALA A 162 -2.23 8.00 10.70
CA ALA A 162 -1.39 6.82 10.54
C ALA A 162 0.12 7.16 10.62
N SER A 163 0.48 8.37 10.20
CA SER A 163 1.86 8.87 10.13
C SER A 163 2.27 9.77 11.31
N PHE A 164 1.52 9.78 12.43
CA PHE A 164 1.97 10.40 13.69
C PHE A 164 3.26 9.71 14.16
N ASN A 165 4.38 10.23 13.66
CA ASN A 165 5.69 10.19 14.28
C ASN A 165 5.77 11.47 15.11
N SER A 166 5.86 11.31 16.43
CA SER A 166 6.01 12.41 17.40
C SER A 166 7.11 13.41 16.99
N ASN A 167 8.20 12.92 16.41
CA ASN A 167 9.35 13.73 16.02
C ASN A 167 9.11 14.73 14.88
N LEU A 168 8.13 14.52 14.00
CA LEU A 168 7.89 15.44 12.87
C LEU A 168 7.07 16.66 13.29
N LEU A 169 6.13 16.46 14.21
CA LEU A 169 5.26 17.51 14.74
C LEU A 169 6.02 18.43 15.68
N GLU A 170 6.91 17.87 16.51
CA GLU A 170 7.84 18.63 17.33
C GLU A 170 8.78 19.48 16.47
N LYS A 171 9.35 18.92 15.39
CA LYS A 171 10.28 19.64 14.50
C LYS A 171 9.64 20.80 13.72
N LEU A 172 8.34 20.77 13.52
CA LEU A 172 7.60 21.77 12.74
C LEU A 172 6.74 22.70 13.61
N ASN A 173 6.80 22.58 14.95
CA ASN A 173 5.92 23.27 15.91
C ASN A 173 4.41 23.16 15.54
N LEU A 174 4.03 22.08 14.85
CA LEU A 174 2.64 21.84 14.45
C LEU A 174 1.75 21.57 15.66
N LEU A 175 2.33 21.07 16.76
CA LEU A 175 1.61 20.89 18.02
C LEU A 175 1.12 22.23 18.58
N ASP A 176 1.94 23.28 18.56
CA ASP A 176 1.56 24.62 19.04
C ASP A 176 0.42 25.22 18.21
N ILE A 177 0.36 24.87 16.93
CA ILE A 177 -0.71 25.31 16.01
C ILE A 177 -1.99 24.51 16.24
N LEU A 178 -1.90 23.19 16.40
CA LEU A 178 -3.06 22.33 16.66
C LEU A 178 -3.65 22.54 18.06
N LEU A 179 -2.83 22.97 19.03
CA LEU A 179 -3.24 23.31 20.38
C LEU A 179 -3.64 24.79 20.53
N ASP A 180 -3.55 25.60 19.46
CA ASP A 180 -4.01 26.98 19.49
C ASP A 180 -5.54 27.01 19.67
N PRO A 181 -6.08 27.67 20.71
CA PRO A 181 -7.51 27.70 20.98
C PRO A 181 -8.34 28.36 19.86
N ARG A 182 -7.70 29.04 18.90
CA ARG A 182 -8.33 29.62 17.71
C ARG A 182 -8.51 28.61 16.57
N VAL A 183 -7.83 27.47 16.63
CA VAL A 183 -7.88 26.42 15.61
C VAL A 183 -9.01 25.45 15.94
N SER A 184 -10.00 25.38 15.06
CA SER A 184 -11.01 24.33 15.09
C SER A 184 -10.51 23.15 14.25
N THR A 185 -10.67 21.94 14.77
CA THR A 185 -10.38 20.68 14.06
C THR A 185 -11.69 19.93 13.81
N ASN A 186 -11.96 19.57 12.55
CA ASN A 186 -13.01 18.61 12.19
C ASN A 186 -12.33 17.30 11.77
N SER A 187 -12.50 16.26 12.59
CA SER A 187 -12.07 14.88 12.34
C SER A 187 -13.19 14.04 11.76
#